data_AF-A0A3M1H444-F1
#
_entry.id   AF-A0A3M1H444-F1
#
_cell.length_a   1.000
_cell.length_b   1.000
_cell.length_c   1.000
_cell.angle_alpha   90.00
_cell.angle_beta   90.00
_cell.angle_gamma   90.00
#
_symmetry.space_group_name_H-M   'P 1'
#
loop_
_entity.id
_entity.type
_entity.pdbx_description
1 polymer ?
#
loop_
_entity_poly.entity_id
_entity_poly.type
_entity_poly.pdbx_seq_one_letter_code
_entity_poly.pdbx_strand_id
1 'polypeptide(L)'
;MRIANPVAALVAIALLGGCNTTRFMANQMVGSLEASKRAFARERSPEQARAAAPASLSMLDGFIESAPHNEDLLRIAAEMNANAAFALIEPREEFGWVMPGYEVDA
;
A
#
# COMPACT_ATOMS: atom_id res chain seq x y z
N MET A 1 -21.74 17.02 44.95
CA MET A 1 -21.37 16.42 43.64
C MET A 1 -21.79 17.40 42.55
N ARG A 2 -20.86 18.18 41.98
CA ARG A 2 -21.17 19.09 40.86
C ARG A 2 -21.15 18.26 39.57
N ILE A 3 -22.31 18.14 38.93
CA ILE A 3 -22.45 17.45 37.64
C ILE A 3 -21.61 18.23 36.63
N ALA A 4 -20.52 17.63 36.15
CA ALA A 4 -19.69 18.23 35.11
C ALA A 4 -20.56 18.48 33.86
N ASN A 5 -20.42 19.66 33.27
CA ASN A 5 -21.23 20.08 32.13
C ASN A 5 -21.02 19.10 30.95
N PRO A 6 -22.03 18.32 30.52
CA PRO A 6 -21.87 17.29 29.49
C PRO A 6 -21.41 17.86 28.14
N VAL A 7 -21.67 19.15 27.89
CA VAL A 7 -21.20 19.88 26.71
C VAL A 7 -19.68 20.01 26.70
N ALA A 8 -19.05 20.26 27.85
CA ALA A 8 -17.59 20.35 27.95
C ALA A 8 -16.92 18.99 27.71
N ALA A 9 -17.57 17.89 28.10
CA ALA A 9 -17.09 16.54 27.83
C ALA A 9 -17.14 16.18 26.34
N LEU A 10 -18.22 16.55 25.64
CA LEU A 10 -18.35 16.32 24.19
C LEU A 10 -17.32 17.12 23.37
N VAL A 11 -17.04 18.37 23.75
CA VAL A 11 -16.02 19.19 23.11
C VAL A 11 -14.61 18.61 23.34
N ALA A 12 -14.33 18.10 24.55
CA ALA A 12 -13.06 17.46 24.84
C ALA A 12 -12.85 16.17 24.01
N ILE A 13 -13.89 15.36 23.81
CA ILE A 13 -13.83 14.15 22.97
C ILE A 13 -13.59 14.52 21.49
N ALA A 14 -14.26 15.57 21.00
CA ALA A 14 -14.08 16.04 19.63
C ALA A 14 -12.65 16.57 19.38
N LEU A 15 -12.05 17.23 20.36
CA LEU A 15 -10.67 17.74 20.27
C LEU A 15 -9.62 16.63 20.38
N LEU A 16 -9.90 15.55 21.12
CA LEU A 16 -9.00 14.38 21.21
C LEU A 16 -9.04 13.48 19.97
N GLY A 17 -10.15 13.45 19.23
CA GLY A 17 -10.28 12.66 17.99
C GLY A 17 -9.45 13.19 16.81
N GLY A 18 -9.02 14.46 16.85
CA GLY A 18 -8.27 15.10 15.78
C GLY A 18 -6.77 14.80 15.74
N CYS A 19 -6.17 14.34 16.85
CA CYS A 19 -4.72 14.23 16.98
C CYS A 19 -4.08 13.09 16.16
N ASN A 20 -4.85 12.19 15.55
CA ASN A 20 -4.27 11.10 14.75
C ASN A 20 -5.14 10.64 13.57
N THR A 21 -5.78 11.58 12.90
CA THR A 21 -6.67 11.29 11.75
C THR A 21 -5.91 10.69 10.58
N THR A 22 -4.67 11.12 10.31
CA THR A 22 -3.85 10.59 9.21
C THR A 22 -3.54 9.10 9.39
N ARG A 23 -3.11 8.67 10.58
CA ARG A 23 -2.89 7.24 10.86
C ARG A 23 -4.18 6.44 10.77
N PHE A 24 -5.29 7.00 11.26
CA PHE A 24 -6.60 6.36 11.14
C PHE A 24 -6.95 6.13 9.67
N MET A 25 -6.84 7.14 8.82
CA MET A 25 -7.11 7.02 7.37
C MET A 25 -6.18 6.00 6.71
N ALA A 26 -4.87 6.03 7.01
CA ALA A 26 -3.92 5.06 6.48
C ALA A 26 -4.28 3.61 6.87
N ASN A 27 -4.68 3.39 8.12
CA ASN A 27 -5.14 2.07 8.57
C ASN A 27 -6.39 1.58 7.81
N GLN A 28 -7.31 2.49 7.44
CA GLN A 28 -8.51 2.11 6.67
C GLN A 28 -8.21 1.75 5.21
N MET A 29 -7.05 2.14 4.68
CA MET A 29 -6.67 1.87 3.29
C MET A 29 -6.21 0.44 3.02
N VAL A 30 -5.95 -0.37 4.06
CA VAL A 30 -5.47 -1.75 3.94
C VAL A 30 -6.32 -2.58 2.98
N GLY A 31 -7.65 -2.52 3.10
CA GLY A 31 -8.55 -3.31 2.23
C GLY A 31 -8.45 -2.91 0.74
N SER A 32 -8.34 -1.62 0.46
CA SER A 32 -8.18 -1.09 -0.90
C SER A 32 -6.82 -1.44 -1.49
N LEU A 33 -5.75 -1.36 -0.68
CA LEU A 33 -4.39 -1.73 -1.08
C LEU A 33 -4.28 -3.23 -1.36
N GLU A 34 -4.93 -4.08 -0.57
CA GLU A 34 -5.04 -5.51 -0.84
C GLU A 34 -5.72 -5.80 -2.19
N ALA A 35 -6.80 -5.08 -2.51
CA ALA A 35 -7.45 -5.20 -3.80
C ALA A 35 -6.54 -4.73 -4.95
N SER A 36 -5.82 -3.62 -4.76
CA SER A 36 -4.85 -3.09 -5.73
C SER A 36 -3.71 -4.06 -5.99
N LYS A 37 -3.10 -4.63 -4.94
CA LYS A 37 -2.06 -5.67 -5.03
C LYS A 37 -2.54 -6.85 -5.88
N ARG A 38 -3.74 -7.37 -5.63
CA ARG A 38 -4.32 -8.47 -6.42
C ARG A 38 -4.64 -8.09 -7.86
N ALA A 39 -4.96 -6.82 -8.13
CA ALA A 39 -5.17 -6.33 -9.49
C ALA A 39 -3.83 -6.29 -10.23
N PHE A 40 -2.81 -5.70 -9.62
CA PHE A 40 -1.45 -5.63 -10.17
C PHE A 40 -0.87 -7.02 -10.47
N ALA A 41 -1.00 -7.98 -9.55
CA ALA A 41 -0.52 -9.35 -9.74
C ALA A 41 -1.22 -10.11 -10.88
N ARG A 42 -2.36 -9.62 -11.37
CA ARG A 42 -3.12 -10.21 -12.48
C ARG A 42 -3.02 -9.38 -13.76
N GLU A 43 -2.24 -8.29 -13.74
CA GLU A 43 -2.01 -7.48 -14.91
C GLU A 43 -1.31 -8.33 -15.99
N ARG A 44 -1.86 -8.26 -17.20
CA ARG A 44 -1.36 -9.03 -18.35
C ARG A 44 -0.48 -8.19 -19.25
N SER A 45 -0.63 -6.85 -19.19
CA SER A 45 0.16 -5.90 -19.94
C SER A 45 1.45 -5.55 -19.18
N PRO A 46 2.63 -5.95 -19.69
CA PRO A 46 3.91 -5.64 -19.08
C PRO A 46 4.18 -4.12 -19.07
N GLU A 47 3.70 -3.41 -20.08
CA GLU A 47 3.83 -1.95 -20.18
C GLU A 47 3.02 -1.25 -19.07
N GLN A 48 1.76 -1.66 -18.85
CA GLN A 48 0.95 -1.10 -17.76
C GLN A 48 1.54 -1.45 -16.40
N ALA A 49 2.05 -2.67 -16.22
CA ALA A 49 2.71 -3.05 -14.97
C ALA A 49 3.93 -2.17 -14.69
N ARG A 50 4.78 -1.93 -15.71
CA ARG A 50 5.95 -1.02 -15.62
C ARG A 50 5.55 0.41 -15.27
N ALA A 51 4.50 0.93 -15.90
CA ALA A 51 4.03 2.30 -15.66
C ALA A 51 3.38 2.46 -14.27
N ALA A 52 2.64 1.45 -13.80
CA ALA A 52 1.85 1.53 -12.58
C ALA A 52 2.65 1.22 -11.31
N ALA A 53 3.68 0.36 -11.38
CA ALA A 53 4.39 -0.11 -10.19
C ALA A 53 5.02 1.02 -9.36
N PRO A 54 5.79 1.98 -9.95
CA PRO A 54 6.45 3.01 -9.17
C PRO A 54 5.44 3.88 -8.39
N ALA A 55 4.37 4.31 -9.07
CA ALA A 55 3.32 5.13 -8.45
C ALA A 55 2.58 4.37 -7.34
N SER A 56 2.31 3.07 -7.55
CA SER A 56 1.63 2.23 -6.56
C SER A 56 2.47 2.02 -5.31
N LEU A 57 3.78 1.81 -5.47
CA LEU A 57 4.72 1.64 -4.36
C LEU A 57 4.89 2.95 -3.58
N SER A 58 5.10 4.09 -4.26
CA SER A 58 5.21 5.38 -3.58
C SER A 58 3.94 5.78 -2.82
N MET A 59 2.76 5.44 -3.36
CA MET A 59 1.50 5.64 -2.64
C MET A 59 1.45 4.80 -1.35
N LEU A 60 1.87 3.55 -1.41
CA LEU A 60 1.94 2.66 -0.26
C LEU A 60 2.93 3.16 0.80
N ASP A 61 4.09 3.66 0.38
CA ASP A 61 5.09 4.25 1.27
C ASP A 61 4.51 5.44 2.04
N GLY A 62 3.73 6.31 1.39
CA GLY A 62 3.05 7.42 2.07
C GLY A 62 2.05 6.97 3.15
N PHE A 63 1.38 5.83 2.95
CA PHE A 63 0.53 5.24 3.99
C PHE A 63 1.35 4.63 5.13
N ILE A 64 2.51 4.04 4.84
CA ILE A 64 3.42 3.50 5.86
C ILE A 64 4.03 4.63 6.70
N GLU A 65 4.45 5.73 6.09
CA GLU A 65 4.91 6.91 6.82
C GLU A 65 3.85 7.42 7.80
N SER A 66 2.58 7.36 7.38
CA SER A 66 1.42 7.74 8.21
C SER A 66 1.08 6.72 9.30
N ALA A 67 1.46 5.45 9.14
CA ALA A 67 1.14 4.34 10.04
C ALA A 67 2.27 3.28 10.10
N PRO A 68 3.45 3.63 10.65
CA PRO A 68 4.69 2.86 10.47
C PRO A 68 4.73 1.50 11.17
N HIS A 69 3.77 1.24 12.07
CA HIS A 69 3.65 -0.02 12.81
C HIS A 69 2.40 -0.81 12.42
N ASN A 70 1.76 -0.47 11.30
CA ASN A 70 0.67 -1.27 10.77
C ASN A 70 1.25 -2.49 10.02
N GLU A 71 1.17 -3.66 10.64
CA GLU A 71 1.72 -4.91 10.11
C GLU A 71 1.14 -5.29 8.74
N ASP A 72 -0.14 -4.95 8.46
CA ASP A 72 -0.74 -5.22 7.15
C ASP A 72 -0.16 -4.34 6.05
N LEU A 73 0.06 -3.04 6.32
CA LEU A 73 0.71 -2.15 5.35
C LEU A 73 2.14 -2.61 5.06
N LEU A 74 2.88 -2.99 6.10
CA LEU A 74 4.25 -3.52 5.96
C LEU A 74 4.28 -4.82 5.16
N ARG A 75 3.33 -5.74 5.42
CA ARG A 75 3.19 -6.98 4.66
C ARG A 75 2.86 -6.71 3.20
N ILE A 76 1.90 -5.83 2.91
CA ILE A 76 1.56 -5.45 1.53
C ILE A 76 2.78 -4.85 0.82
N ALA A 77 3.57 -4.02 1.50
CA ALA A 77 4.77 -3.44 0.92
C ALA A 77 5.82 -4.48 0.60
N ALA A 78 6.06 -5.43 1.51
CA ALA A 78 6.98 -6.54 1.24
C ALA A 78 6.54 -7.33 -0.01
N GLU A 79 5.27 -7.69 -0.11
CA GLU A 79 4.73 -8.44 -1.25
C GLU A 79 4.78 -7.64 -2.56
N MET A 80 4.37 -6.36 -2.53
CA MET A 80 4.36 -5.52 -3.74
C MET A 80 5.77 -5.19 -4.22
N ASN A 81 6.71 -4.93 -3.32
CA ASN A 81 8.12 -4.71 -3.69
C ASN A 81 8.74 -5.97 -4.29
N ALA A 82 8.49 -7.16 -3.71
CA ALA A 82 8.97 -8.42 -4.25
C ALA A 82 8.40 -8.68 -5.66
N ASN A 83 7.09 -8.48 -5.84
CA ASN A 83 6.44 -8.65 -7.14
C ASN A 83 6.97 -7.65 -8.18
N ALA A 84 7.19 -6.39 -7.79
CA ALA A 84 7.73 -5.37 -8.69
C ALA A 84 9.19 -5.66 -9.06
N ALA A 85 10.03 -6.08 -8.13
CA ALA A 85 11.41 -6.47 -8.39
C ALA A 85 11.47 -7.63 -9.41
N PHE A 86 10.70 -8.70 -9.16
CA PHE A 86 10.61 -9.84 -10.07
C PHE A 86 10.09 -9.47 -11.46
N ALA A 87 9.06 -8.61 -11.53
CA ALA A 87 8.44 -8.25 -12.80
C ALA A 87 9.29 -7.28 -13.66
N LEU A 88 10.06 -6.40 -13.00
CA LEU A 88 10.64 -5.19 -13.63
C LEU A 88 12.17 -5.09 -13.58
N ILE A 89 12.81 -5.61 -12.53
CA ILE A 89 14.25 -5.42 -12.28
C ILE A 89 15.02 -6.70 -12.59
N GLU A 90 14.50 -7.85 -12.19
CA GLU A 90 15.19 -9.12 -12.37
C GLU A 90 15.36 -9.46 -13.86
N PRO A 91 16.57 -9.89 -14.28
CA PRO A 91 16.86 -10.17 -15.68
C PRO A 91 16.02 -11.33 -16.18
N ARG A 92 15.15 -11.07 -17.16
CA ARG A 92 14.29 -12.12 -17.76
C ARG A 92 15.08 -13.20 -18.49
N GLU A 93 16.29 -12.89 -18.95
CA GLU A 93 17.20 -13.81 -19.63
C GLU A 93 17.64 -14.97 -18.72
N GLU A 94 17.78 -14.73 -17.42
CA GLU A 94 18.18 -15.74 -16.42
C GLU A 94 17.06 -16.78 -16.17
N PHE A 95 15.81 -16.41 -16.51
CA PHE A 95 14.62 -17.24 -16.37
C PHE A 95 14.08 -17.75 -17.72
N GLY A 96 14.88 -17.76 -18.79
CA GLY A 96 14.48 -18.28 -20.10
C GLY A 96 13.98 -19.73 -20.09
N TRP A 97 14.33 -20.50 -19.06
CA TRP A 97 13.82 -21.86 -18.80
C TRP A 97 12.48 -21.89 -18.04
N VAL A 98 12.10 -20.83 -17.33
CA VAL A 98 10.84 -20.71 -16.57
C VAL A 98 9.71 -20.20 -17.46
N MET A 99 10.01 -19.27 -18.36
CA MET A 99 9.02 -18.61 -19.21
C MET A 99 9.43 -18.70 -20.70
N PRO A 100 9.39 -19.89 -21.31
CA PRO A 100 9.74 -20.04 -22.72
C PRO A 100 8.77 -19.26 -23.61
N GLY A 101 9.31 -18.36 -24.44
CA GLY A 101 8.55 -17.57 -25.42
C GLY A 101 8.33 -16.09 -25.09
N TYR A 102 8.93 -15.56 -24.02
CA TYR A 102 8.87 -14.13 -23.72
C TYR A 102 10.06 -13.41 -24.36
N GLU A 103 9.89 -12.89 -25.59
CA GLU A 103 10.92 -12.06 -26.24
C GLU A 103 11.12 -10.74 -25.47
N VAL A 104 12.38 -10.36 -25.30
CA VAL A 104 12.79 -9.14 -24.62
C VAL A 104 12.88 -8.05 -25.70
N ASP A 105 11.80 -7.30 -25.88
CA ASP A 105 11.90 -6.05 -26.65
C ASP A 105 12.73 -5.07 -25.82
N ALA A 106 13.99 -4.92 -26.25
CA ALA A 106 15.02 -4.07 -25.66
C ALA A 106 14.71 -2.57 -25.82
#